data_AF-A0A930DBC2-F1
#
_entry.id   AF-A0A930DBC2-F1
#
_cell.length_a   1.000
_cell.length_b   1.000
_cell.length_c   1.000
_cell.angle_alpha   90.00
_cell.angle_beta   90.00
_cell.angle_gamma   90.00
#
_symmetry.space_group_name_H-M   'P 1'
#
loop_
_entity.id
_entity.type
_entity.pdbx_description
1 polymer ?
#
loop_
_entity_poly.entity_id
_entity_poly.type
_entity_poly.pdbx_seq_one_letter_code
_entity_poly.pdbx_strand_id
1 'polypeptide(L)'
;VSISKKDLIILLEKISGNLGSDIADIGNYANADEEYIKRSVEKLKGLNIIDEHVSFANLYESPKKEEVYYLLAKYIGIEAAEGKTAFIDDEKLQSWSRGYIKELENLGVIEGKDKSFEPGKVLNRGELRDVIKELFLTVINTSQNFKADENNKSKAFIVVNANDAVIENIKIQTPILINQKASNGRLRIINSDISKIYIAAGSQNFEVQLSNSKLQSAKSHGKNISYTNLGSDGKVEPLPNPEEYKPDGRKPVKRIIKGSRSNGSSDSYFGGNNQKENKAQSDKETEEKVIPQDKDTAKPEEKKGTENIAENKKTQSEVLPKVNEGTPNEGKKNSAAENLSEDFIVLNEHLYADKTLKYKAVNGVTLEDKALIGLKLSGENNGVKLNVKWEGESLNQVKNAQKGEYRLAVSSLEDLVINNKNYGKVKFIVKIIIE
;
A
#
# COMPACT_ATOMS: atom_id res chain seq x y z
N VAL A 1 20.28 1.05 -11.15
CA VAL A 1 19.46 -0.08 -11.62
C VAL A 1 18.03 0.41 -11.73
N SER A 2 17.47 0.37 -12.94
CA SER A 2 16.07 0.71 -13.20
C SER A 2 15.15 -0.29 -12.50
N ILE A 3 13.94 0.14 -12.14
CA ILE A 3 12.92 -0.79 -11.64
C ILE A 3 12.41 -1.66 -12.78
N SER A 4 11.88 -2.82 -12.44
CA SER A 4 11.21 -3.74 -13.35
C SER A 4 9.71 -3.80 -13.04
N LYS A 5 8.90 -4.30 -13.97
CA LYS A 5 7.47 -4.56 -13.72
C LYS A 5 7.26 -5.53 -12.57
N LYS A 6 8.19 -6.46 -12.33
CA LYS A 6 8.24 -7.30 -11.13
C LYS A 6 8.32 -6.46 -9.85
N ASP A 7 9.19 -5.46 -9.80
CA ASP A 7 9.33 -4.58 -8.62
C ASP A 7 8.02 -3.82 -8.35
N LEU A 8 7.28 -3.44 -9.40
CA LEU A 8 5.98 -2.78 -9.27
C LEU A 8 4.91 -3.71 -8.69
N ILE A 9 4.87 -4.98 -9.09
CA ILE A 9 3.97 -5.98 -8.47
C ILE A 9 4.33 -6.19 -7.00
N ILE A 10 5.63 -6.28 -6.67
CA ILE A 10 6.09 -6.39 -5.28
C ILE A 10 5.60 -5.19 -4.46
N LEU A 11 5.69 -3.98 -5.00
CA LEU A 11 5.18 -2.78 -4.34
C LEU A 11 3.68 -2.89 -4.04
N LEU A 12 2.86 -3.30 -5.02
CA LEU A 12 1.41 -3.48 -4.82
C LEU A 12 1.10 -4.54 -3.74
N GLU A 13 1.84 -5.64 -3.73
CA GLU A 13 1.69 -6.71 -2.73
C GLU A 13 2.16 -6.27 -1.33
N LYS A 14 3.08 -5.30 -1.22
CA LYS A 14 3.43 -4.67 0.05
C LYS A 14 2.38 -3.66 0.51
N ILE A 15 1.87 -2.84 -0.41
CA ILE A 15 0.78 -1.88 -0.13
C ILE A 15 -0.48 -2.62 0.35
N SER A 16 -0.79 -3.78 -0.24
CA SER A 16 -1.91 -4.63 0.17
C SER A 16 -1.72 -5.32 1.53
N GLY A 17 -0.49 -5.31 2.05
CA GLY A 17 -0.09 -6.02 3.26
C GLY A 17 0.09 -7.53 3.07
N ASN A 18 0.14 -8.04 1.84
CA ASN A 18 0.39 -9.46 1.57
C ASN A 18 1.88 -9.82 1.72
N LEU A 19 2.78 -8.87 1.45
CA LEU A 19 4.20 -8.99 1.74
C LEU A 19 4.58 -8.10 2.91
N GLY A 20 5.15 -8.70 3.96
CA GLY A 20 5.67 -7.97 5.12
C GLY A 20 7.02 -7.32 4.81
N SER A 21 7.13 -6.01 5.07
CA SER A 21 8.36 -5.18 5.14
C SER A 21 7.97 -3.71 4.88
N ASP A 22 8.94 -2.79 5.02
CA ASP A 22 8.77 -1.40 4.56
C ASP A 22 8.46 -1.37 3.05
N ILE A 23 7.43 -0.62 2.66
CA ILE A 23 7.05 -0.43 1.25
C ILE A 23 8.13 0.27 0.43
N ALA A 24 9.00 1.06 1.08
CA ALA A 24 10.15 1.70 0.44
C ALA A 24 11.32 0.72 0.20
N ASP A 25 11.34 -0.43 0.86
CA ASP A 25 12.39 -1.45 0.68
C ASP A 25 12.04 -2.43 -0.45
N ILE A 26 12.05 -1.94 -1.69
CA ILE A 26 11.64 -2.70 -2.88
C ILE A 26 12.58 -3.89 -3.19
N GLY A 27 13.78 -3.94 -2.61
CA GLY A 27 14.77 -4.99 -2.87
C GLY A 27 14.55 -6.28 -2.08
N ASN A 28 13.71 -6.26 -1.04
CA ASN A 28 13.50 -7.39 -0.15
C ASN A 28 12.13 -8.04 -0.41
N TYR A 29 12.15 -9.25 -0.97
CA TYR A 29 10.96 -10.01 -1.34
C TYR A 29 11.17 -11.52 -1.11
N ALA A 30 11.78 -11.90 0.02
CA ALA A 30 12.17 -13.29 0.36
C ALA A 30 11.07 -14.37 0.18
N ASN A 31 9.81 -13.98 -0.04
CA ASN A 31 8.66 -14.85 -0.25
C ASN A 31 7.88 -14.60 -1.56
N ALA A 32 8.44 -13.86 -2.53
CA ALA A 32 7.80 -13.57 -3.83
C ALA A 32 8.65 -14.10 -5.00
N ASP A 33 8.58 -15.42 -5.21
CA ASP A 33 9.15 -16.06 -6.40
C ASP A 33 8.39 -15.65 -7.68
N GLU A 34 8.90 -16.08 -8.83
CA GLU A 34 8.29 -15.70 -10.11
C GLU A 34 6.85 -16.22 -10.27
N GLU A 35 6.53 -17.39 -9.69
CA GLU A 35 5.19 -17.96 -9.74
C GLU A 35 4.20 -17.13 -8.92
N TYR A 36 4.61 -16.70 -7.72
CA TYR A 36 3.85 -15.77 -6.89
C TYR A 36 3.57 -14.46 -7.62
N ILE A 37 4.57 -13.88 -8.30
CA ILE A 37 4.38 -12.65 -9.08
C ILE A 37 3.38 -12.86 -10.22
N LYS A 38 3.48 -13.98 -10.95
CA LYS A 38 2.52 -14.32 -12.02
C LYS A 38 1.10 -14.46 -11.50
N ARG A 39 0.89 -15.15 -10.37
CA ARG A 39 -0.45 -15.26 -9.74
C ARG A 39 -0.99 -13.90 -9.30
N SER A 40 -0.12 -13.02 -8.80
CA SER A 40 -0.48 -11.66 -8.39
C SER A 40 -0.91 -10.82 -9.60
N VAL A 41 -0.20 -10.92 -10.73
CA VAL A 41 -0.60 -10.28 -12.00
C VAL A 41 -1.97 -10.75 -12.45
N GLU A 42 -2.24 -12.06 -12.45
CA GLU A 42 -3.56 -12.59 -12.85
C GLU A 42 -4.68 -12.14 -11.91
N LYS A 43 -4.42 -12.08 -10.60
CA LYS A 43 -5.37 -11.51 -9.63
C LYS A 43 -5.68 -10.04 -9.95
N LEU A 44 -4.66 -9.23 -10.20
CA LEU A 44 -4.82 -7.80 -10.52
C LEU A 44 -5.54 -7.56 -11.86
N LYS A 45 -5.35 -8.44 -12.85
CA LYS A 45 -6.16 -8.45 -14.08
C LYS A 45 -7.61 -8.77 -13.80
N GLY A 46 -7.88 -9.78 -12.98
CA GLY A 46 -9.25 -10.13 -12.56
C GLY A 46 -9.98 -9.00 -11.79
N LEU A 47 -9.22 -8.08 -11.20
CA LEU A 47 -9.73 -6.87 -10.54
C LEU A 47 -9.76 -5.63 -11.46
N ASN A 48 -9.40 -5.77 -12.74
CA ASN A 48 -9.29 -4.67 -13.71
C ASN A 48 -8.31 -3.54 -13.27
N ILE A 49 -7.29 -3.91 -12.48
CA ILE A 49 -6.21 -3.00 -12.08
C ILE A 49 -5.12 -3.00 -13.15
N ILE A 50 -4.74 -4.20 -13.63
CA ILE A 50 -3.91 -4.38 -14.83
C ILE A 50 -4.86 -4.63 -16.01
N ASP A 51 -4.77 -3.79 -17.03
CA ASP A 51 -5.57 -3.86 -18.25
C ASP A 51 -4.68 -3.85 -19.51
N GLU A 52 -5.27 -3.69 -20.69
CA GLU A 52 -4.57 -3.72 -21.97
C GLU A 52 -3.56 -2.57 -22.18
N HIS A 53 -3.62 -1.49 -21.38
CA HIS A 53 -2.77 -0.33 -21.58
C HIS A 53 -1.33 -0.55 -21.09
N VAL A 54 -1.12 -1.46 -20.13
CA VAL A 54 0.21 -1.77 -19.59
C VAL A 54 0.44 -3.28 -19.62
N SER A 55 1.26 -3.74 -20.55
CA SER A 55 1.57 -5.17 -20.69
C SER A 55 2.48 -5.68 -19.58
N PHE A 56 2.09 -6.79 -18.92
CA PHE A 56 2.93 -7.52 -17.95
C PHE A 56 3.48 -8.83 -18.51
N ALA A 57 3.52 -8.99 -19.83
CA ALA A 57 4.08 -10.20 -20.47
C ALA A 57 5.58 -10.39 -20.17
N ASN A 58 6.33 -9.30 -20.08
CA ASN A 58 7.73 -9.30 -19.66
C ASN A 58 7.87 -8.61 -18.29
N LEU A 59 8.07 -9.40 -17.23
CA LEU A 59 8.21 -8.90 -15.85
C LEU A 59 9.53 -8.16 -15.60
N TYR A 60 10.52 -8.32 -16.47
CA TYR A 60 11.86 -7.72 -16.32
C TYR A 60 11.99 -6.39 -17.07
N GLU A 61 10.99 -6.03 -17.89
CA GLU A 61 10.94 -4.74 -18.55
C GLU A 61 10.74 -3.62 -17.52
N SER A 62 11.40 -2.48 -17.74
CA SER A 62 11.22 -1.30 -16.90
C SER A 62 9.97 -0.53 -17.29
N PRO A 63 9.04 -0.28 -16.35
CA PRO A 63 7.89 0.57 -16.61
C PRO A 63 8.29 2.04 -16.73
N LYS A 64 7.51 2.78 -17.52
CA LYS A 64 7.56 4.24 -17.59
C LYS A 64 6.90 4.85 -16.35
N LYS A 65 7.27 6.09 -16.02
CA LYS A 65 6.69 6.84 -14.90
C LYS A 65 5.16 6.93 -15.01
N GLU A 66 4.62 7.22 -16.20
CA GLU A 66 3.16 7.25 -16.38
C GLU A 66 2.46 5.92 -16.07
N GLU A 67 3.08 4.79 -16.42
CA GLU A 67 2.54 3.45 -16.17
C GLU A 67 2.52 3.13 -14.67
N VAL A 68 3.55 3.58 -13.93
CA VAL A 68 3.62 3.43 -12.47
C VAL A 68 2.50 4.20 -11.78
N TYR A 69 2.32 5.48 -12.10
CA TYR A 69 1.25 6.29 -11.50
C TYR A 69 -0.14 5.80 -11.91
N TYR A 70 -0.31 5.41 -13.18
CA TYR A 70 -1.56 4.84 -13.67
C TYR A 70 -1.95 3.58 -12.90
N LEU A 71 -1.02 2.63 -12.73
CA LEU A 71 -1.30 1.39 -12.03
C LEU A 71 -1.57 1.61 -10.54
N LEU A 72 -0.83 2.50 -9.89
CA LEU A 72 -1.08 2.86 -8.49
C LEU A 72 -2.44 3.54 -8.33
N ALA A 73 -2.83 4.44 -9.23
CA ALA A 73 -4.15 5.08 -9.21
C ALA A 73 -5.28 4.04 -9.40
N LYS A 74 -5.14 3.14 -10.37
CA LYS A 74 -6.06 2.02 -10.59
C LYS A 74 -6.18 1.13 -9.35
N TYR A 75 -5.04 0.80 -8.73
CA TYR A 75 -5.01 0.00 -7.51
C TYR A 75 -5.74 0.68 -6.34
N ILE A 76 -5.56 1.99 -6.17
CA ILE A 76 -6.27 2.78 -5.16
C ILE A 76 -7.79 2.81 -5.43
N GLY A 77 -8.23 2.61 -6.68
CA GLY A 77 -9.62 2.79 -7.11
C GLY A 77 -9.94 4.24 -7.49
N ILE A 78 -8.93 5.00 -7.90
CA ILE A 78 -9.11 6.33 -8.48
C ILE A 78 -9.83 6.20 -9.82
N GLU A 79 -10.80 7.08 -10.06
CA GLU A 79 -11.48 7.21 -11.34
C GLU A 79 -10.86 8.36 -12.14
N ALA A 80 -10.90 8.27 -13.47
CA ALA A 80 -10.35 9.30 -14.33
C ALA A 80 -11.14 10.61 -14.18
N ALA A 81 -10.44 11.70 -13.85
CA ALA A 81 -10.99 13.04 -13.87
C ALA A 81 -10.98 13.63 -15.29
N GLU A 82 -11.93 14.51 -15.56
CA GLU A 82 -11.98 15.26 -16.81
C GLU A 82 -10.95 16.39 -16.84
N GLY A 83 -10.52 16.75 -18.06
CA GLY A 83 -9.67 17.91 -18.31
C GLY A 83 -8.17 17.61 -18.33
N LYS A 84 -7.38 18.70 -18.38
CA LYS A 84 -5.92 18.67 -18.42
C LYS A 84 -5.31 18.78 -17.03
N THR A 85 -4.15 18.17 -16.85
CA THR A 85 -3.29 18.40 -15.67
C THR A 85 -2.65 19.79 -15.72
N ALA A 86 -2.06 20.25 -14.61
CA ALA A 86 -1.30 21.49 -14.59
C ALA A 86 0.19 21.30 -14.93
N PHE A 87 0.63 20.08 -15.26
CA PHE A 87 1.99 19.81 -15.72
C PHE A 87 2.26 20.49 -17.06
N ILE A 88 3.49 20.98 -17.24
CA ILE A 88 3.91 21.69 -18.45
C ILE A 88 3.94 20.80 -19.70
N ASP A 89 3.97 19.49 -19.51
CA ASP A 89 4.04 18.44 -20.53
C ASP A 89 2.79 17.53 -20.53
N ASP A 90 1.62 18.07 -20.15
CA ASP A 90 0.32 17.37 -20.17
C ASP A 90 0.00 16.73 -21.53
N GLU A 91 0.43 17.35 -22.62
CA GLU A 91 0.25 16.84 -23.98
C GLU A 91 1.02 15.55 -24.27
N LYS A 92 2.07 15.24 -23.48
CA LYS A 92 2.83 13.98 -23.60
C LYS A 92 2.17 12.83 -22.85
N LEU A 93 1.23 13.11 -21.94
CA LEU A 93 0.46 12.08 -21.24
C LEU A 93 -0.47 11.36 -22.21
N GLN A 94 -0.53 10.04 -22.09
CA GLN A 94 -1.49 9.25 -22.84
C GLN A 94 -2.93 9.53 -22.37
N SER A 95 -3.89 9.41 -23.29
CA SER A 95 -5.31 9.66 -22.98
C SER A 95 -5.86 8.75 -21.88
N TRP A 96 -5.40 7.50 -21.83
CA TRP A 96 -5.83 6.49 -20.85
C TRP A 96 -5.27 6.77 -19.44
N SER A 97 -4.12 7.45 -19.30
CA SER A 97 -3.52 7.77 -17.99
C SER A 97 -3.84 9.17 -17.49
N ARG A 98 -4.04 10.13 -18.39
CA ARG A 98 -4.15 11.57 -18.06
C ARG A 98 -5.19 11.85 -16.97
N GLY A 99 -6.39 11.27 -17.08
CA GLY A 99 -7.46 11.51 -16.11
C GLY A 99 -7.14 10.99 -14.71
N TYR A 100 -6.38 9.90 -14.58
CA TYR A 100 -5.96 9.35 -13.30
C TYR A 100 -4.91 10.22 -12.63
N ILE A 101 -3.92 10.69 -13.40
CA ILE A 101 -2.90 11.63 -12.94
C ILE A 101 -3.56 12.97 -12.56
N LYS A 102 -4.57 13.40 -13.31
CA LYS A 102 -5.36 14.58 -12.98
C LYS A 102 -6.07 14.46 -11.64
N GLU A 103 -6.67 13.31 -11.32
CA GLU A 103 -7.35 13.14 -10.03
C GLU A 103 -6.35 13.11 -8.86
N LEU A 104 -5.17 12.50 -9.04
CA LEU A 104 -4.09 12.59 -8.05
C LEU A 104 -3.66 14.05 -7.79
N GLU A 105 -3.64 14.88 -8.83
CA GLU A 105 -3.38 16.33 -8.72
C GLU A 105 -4.54 17.06 -8.02
N ASN A 106 -5.81 16.74 -8.35
CA ASN A 106 -6.99 17.35 -7.72
C ASN A 106 -7.05 17.06 -6.21
N LEU A 107 -6.66 15.85 -5.80
CA LEU A 107 -6.49 15.48 -4.39
C LEU A 107 -5.34 16.25 -3.72
N GLY A 108 -4.44 16.84 -4.52
CA GLY A 108 -3.24 17.53 -4.07
C GLY A 108 -2.15 16.58 -3.56
N VAL A 109 -2.24 15.29 -3.94
CA VAL A 109 -1.24 14.26 -3.62
C VAL A 109 0.02 14.50 -4.44
N ILE A 110 -0.16 14.84 -5.72
CA ILE A 110 0.91 15.29 -6.61
C ILE A 110 0.71 16.76 -6.97
N GLU A 111 1.79 17.48 -7.25
CA GLU A 111 1.75 18.89 -7.63
C GLU A 111 2.28 19.08 -9.06
N GLY A 112 1.41 19.52 -9.97
CA GLY A 112 1.79 19.73 -11.38
C GLY A 112 2.22 21.15 -11.74
N LYS A 113 1.82 22.15 -10.95
CA LYS A 113 2.06 23.56 -11.32
C LYS A 113 3.56 23.85 -11.50
N ASP A 114 3.89 24.42 -12.65
CA ASP A 114 5.25 24.80 -13.05
C ASP A 114 6.26 23.63 -13.08
N LYS A 115 5.76 22.38 -13.16
CA LYS A 115 6.55 21.14 -13.14
C LYS A 115 6.30 20.29 -14.39
N SER A 116 7.30 19.50 -14.78
CA SER A 116 7.18 18.45 -15.80
C SER A 116 6.85 17.13 -15.13
N PHE A 117 5.87 16.39 -15.66
CA PHE A 117 5.58 15.04 -15.20
C PHE A 117 6.63 14.04 -15.69
N GLU A 118 7.15 14.21 -16.91
CA GLU A 118 8.09 13.29 -17.58
C GLU A 118 7.50 11.88 -17.82
N PRO A 119 6.39 11.73 -18.58
CA PRO A 119 5.65 10.47 -18.64
C PRO A 119 6.46 9.28 -19.15
N GLY A 120 7.32 9.51 -20.14
CA GLY A 120 8.17 8.48 -20.75
C GLY A 120 9.41 8.10 -19.95
N LYS A 121 9.67 8.72 -18.80
CA LYS A 121 10.87 8.47 -18.00
C LYS A 121 10.84 7.08 -17.39
N VAL A 122 11.92 6.33 -17.52
CA VAL A 122 12.11 5.07 -16.80
C VAL A 122 12.66 5.37 -15.41
N LEU A 123 12.01 4.82 -14.37
CA LEU A 123 12.40 5.07 -12.98
C LEU A 123 13.51 4.12 -12.52
N ASN A 124 14.41 4.65 -11.68
CA ASN A 124 15.26 3.82 -10.84
C ASN A 124 14.64 3.60 -9.45
N ARG A 125 15.23 2.71 -8.64
CA ARG A 125 14.71 2.39 -7.29
C ARG A 125 14.66 3.58 -6.33
N GLY A 126 15.58 4.53 -6.46
CA GLY A 126 15.55 5.78 -5.68
C GLY A 126 14.33 6.62 -6.05
N GLU A 127 14.12 6.82 -7.34
CA GLU A 127 12.98 7.60 -7.85
C GLU A 127 11.64 6.92 -7.54
N LEU A 128 11.56 5.58 -7.58
CA LEU A 128 10.34 4.88 -7.13
C LEU A 128 10.06 5.12 -5.64
N ARG A 129 11.09 5.23 -4.78
CA ARG A 129 10.88 5.60 -3.38
C ARG A 129 10.36 7.02 -3.22
N ASP A 130 10.78 7.94 -4.08
CA ASP A 130 10.27 9.30 -4.07
C ASP A 130 8.78 9.32 -4.48
N VAL A 131 8.40 8.55 -5.50
CA VAL A 131 6.99 8.33 -5.87
C VAL A 131 6.20 7.74 -4.70
N ILE A 132 6.75 6.74 -4.00
CA ILE A 132 6.10 6.12 -2.85
C ILE A 132 5.86 7.14 -1.73
N LYS A 133 6.86 7.97 -1.41
CA LYS A 133 6.73 9.01 -0.37
C LYS A 133 5.77 10.13 -0.76
N GLU A 134 5.68 10.44 -2.05
CA GLU A 134 4.71 11.40 -2.57
C GLU A 134 3.28 10.85 -2.46
N LEU A 135 3.08 9.58 -2.81
CA LEU A 135 1.75 8.97 -2.86
C LEU A 135 1.27 8.42 -1.51
N PHE A 136 2.14 7.89 -0.65
CA PHE A 136 1.75 7.20 0.58
C PHE A 136 2.44 7.77 1.80
N LEU A 137 1.63 8.21 2.77
CA LEU A 137 2.10 8.70 4.06
C LEU A 137 2.50 7.53 4.98
N THR A 138 1.67 6.50 5.03
CA THR A 138 1.86 5.34 5.90
C THR A 138 1.03 4.14 5.44
N VAL A 139 1.43 2.95 5.89
CA VAL A 139 0.66 1.70 5.71
C VAL A 139 0.41 1.06 7.07
N ILE A 140 -0.85 1.01 7.47
CA ILE A 140 -1.31 0.50 8.77
C ILE A 140 -1.64 -0.99 8.61
N ASN A 141 -0.66 -1.83 8.95
CA ASN A 141 -0.75 -3.30 8.87
C ASN A 141 -1.14 -3.97 10.20
N THR A 142 -1.25 -3.20 11.29
CA THR A 142 -1.63 -3.67 12.63
C THR A 142 -2.75 -2.81 13.19
N SER A 143 -3.52 -3.31 14.16
CA SER A 143 -4.63 -2.59 14.83
C SER A 143 -4.16 -1.46 15.75
N GLN A 144 -2.95 -0.94 15.56
CA GLN A 144 -2.39 0.12 16.38
C GLN A 144 -2.95 1.49 15.99
N ASN A 145 -2.88 2.43 16.92
CA ASN A 145 -3.27 3.81 16.67
C ASN A 145 -2.20 4.51 15.83
N PHE A 146 -2.64 5.14 14.75
CA PHE A 146 -1.83 6.03 13.93
C PHE A 146 -2.17 7.50 14.23
N LYS A 147 -1.12 8.29 14.43
CA LYS A 147 -1.17 9.76 14.53
C LYS A 147 -0.19 10.34 13.53
N ALA A 148 -0.65 11.30 12.73
CA ALA A 148 0.28 12.09 11.92
C ALA A 148 1.04 13.09 12.81
N ASP A 149 2.26 13.44 12.39
CA ASP A 149 3.01 14.57 12.96
C ASP A 149 2.17 15.86 12.87
N GLU A 150 2.18 16.69 13.92
CA GLU A 150 1.43 17.95 13.95
C GLU A 150 1.84 18.91 12.83
N ASN A 151 3.08 18.81 12.34
CA ASN A 151 3.63 19.59 11.25
C ASN A 151 3.50 18.90 9.89
N ASN A 152 2.85 17.73 9.81
CA ASN A 152 2.66 17.03 8.55
C ASN A 152 1.85 17.92 7.60
N LYS A 153 2.44 18.24 6.45
CA LYS A 153 1.82 19.00 5.35
C LYS A 153 1.41 18.13 4.17
N SER A 154 1.72 16.83 4.22
CA SER A 154 1.50 15.90 3.13
C SER A 154 0.02 15.53 3.01
N LYS A 155 -0.46 15.49 1.76
CA LYS A 155 -1.75 14.93 1.38
C LYS A 155 -1.62 13.50 0.84
N ALA A 156 -0.48 12.85 1.05
CA ALA A 156 -0.24 11.46 0.68
C ALA A 156 -1.22 10.52 1.39
N PHE A 157 -1.61 9.44 0.72
CA PHE A 157 -2.59 8.46 1.20
C PHE A 157 -2.16 7.79 2.49
N ILE A 158 -3.12 7.61 3.40
CA ILE A 158 -3.00 6.64 4.50
C ILE A 158 -3.58 5.31 4.01
N VAL A 159 -2.80 4.23 4.04
CA VAL A 159 -3.27 2.89 3.65
C VAL A 159 -3.62 2.09 4.89
N VAL A 160 -4.78 1.43 4.88
CA VAL A 160 -5.30 0.63 5.99
C VAL A 160 -5.51 -0.81 5.54
N ASN A 161 -4.73 -1.70 6.15
CA ASN A 161 -4.80 -3.16 5.93
C ASN A 161 -5.26 -3.92 7.18
N ALA A 162 -5.29 -3.26 8.35
CA ALA A 162 -5.63 -3.88 9.61
C ALA A 162 -7.09 -3.66 10.02
N ASN A 163 -7.65 -4.67 10.68
CA ASN A 163 -8.94 -4.60 11.33
C ASN A 163 -8.80 -3.81 12.64
N ASP A 164 -9.81 -3.00 12.98
CA ASP A 164 -9.88 -2.21 14.20
C ASP A 164 -8.73 -1.20 14.38
N ALA A 165 -8.15 -0.75 13.26
CA ALA A 165 -7.19 0.35 13.26
C ALA A 165 -7.85 1.67 13.73
N VAL A 166 -7.03 2.54 14.34
CA VAL A 166 -7.45 3.86 14.78
C VAL A 166 -6.56 4.91 14.13
N ILE A 167 -7.17 5.91 13.49
CA ILE A 167 -6.49 7.09 12.96
C ILE A 167 -6.94 8.29 13.78
N GLU A 168 -5.99 9.06 14.31
CA GLU A 168 -6.29 10.22 15.14
C GLU A 168 -5.55 11.48 14.65
N ASN A 169 -6.19 12.64 14.85
CA ASN A 169 -5.59 13.97 14.72
C ASN A 169 -5.05 14.34 13.32
N ILE A 170 -5.66 13.86 12.25
CA ILE A 170 -5.30 14.28 10.88
C ILE A 170 -5.87 15.68 10.61
N LYS A 171 -5.01 16.70 10.48
CA LYS A 171 -5.45 18.12 10.36
C LYS A 171 -5.54 18.63 8.93
N ILE A 172 -5.11 17.84 7.97
CA ILE A 172 -5.13 18.16 6.54
C ILE A 172 -6.02 17.14 5.86
N GLN A 173 -6.74 17.56 4.82
CA GLN A 173 -7.68 16.75 4.04
C GLN A 173 -6.98 15.61 3.28
N THR A 174 -6.55 14.61 4.02
CA THR A 174 -5.74 13.47 3.56
C THR A 174 -6.68 12.34 3.10
N PRO A 175 -6.43 11.73 1.93
CA PRO A 175 -7.20 10.60 1.47
C PRO A 175 -6.74 9.30 2.16
N ILE A 176 -7.65 8.32 2.23
CA ILE A 176 -7.41 7.01 2.82
C ILE A 176 -7.71 5.92 1.79
N LEU A 177 -6.85 4.92 1.69
CA LEU A 177 -7.13 3.66 1.01
C LEU A 177 -7.36 2.56 2.05
N ILE A 178 -8.48 1.86 1.97
CA ILE A 178 -8.79 0.69 2.79
C ILE A 178 -8.76 -0.54 1.88
N ASN A 179 -7.82 -1.45 2.15
CA ASN A 179 -7.63 -2.64 1.35
C ASN A 179 -8.48 -3.81 1.85
N GLN A 180 -8.62 -4.82 0.99
CA GLN A 180 -9.34 -6.06 1.29
C GLN A 180 -8.90 -6.72 2.61
N LYS A 181 -7.62 -6.62 2.98
CA LYS A 181 -7.08 -7.23 4.19
C LYS A 181 -7.75 -6.73 5.48
N ALA A 182 -8.30 -5.51 5.47
CA ALA A 182 -9.00 -4.92 6.62
C ALA A 182 -10.43 -5.46 6.81
N SER A 183 -10.96 -6.26 5.88
CA SER A 183 -12.35 -6.76 5.89
C SER A 183 -12.75 -7.43 7.21
N ASN A 184 -14.05 -7.41 7.52
CA ASN A 184 -14.62 -7.94 8.77
C ASN A 184 -14.07 -7.20 10.01
N GLY A 185 -13.95 -5.89 9.91
CA GLY A 185 -13.41 -5.04 10.95
C GLY A 185 -14.00 -3.64 10.88
N ARG A 186 -13.41 -2.72 11.67
CA ARG A 186 -13.72 -1.31 11.56
C ARG A 186 -12.46 -0.45 11.44
N LEU A 187 -12.62 0.74 10.89
CA LEU A 187 -11.65 1.83 11.01
C LEU A 187 -12.27 2.91 11.89
N ARG A 188 -11.58 3.30 12.97
CA ARG A 188 -11.99 4.44 13.79
C ARG A 188 -11.20 5.68 13.39
N ILE A 189 -11.89 6.76 13.08
CA ILE A 189 -11.28 8.04 12.68
C ILE A 189 -11.68 9.09 13.70
N ILE A 190 -10.69 9.65 14.40
CA ILE A 190 -10.91 10.53 15.56
C ILE A 190 -10.26 11.89 15.32
N ASN A 191 -10.97 12.98 15.59
CA ASN A 191 -10.44 14.36 15.52
C ASN A 191 -9.73 14.72 14.19
N SER A 192 -10.24 14.20 13.07
CA SER A 192 -9.55 14.19 11.77
C SER A 192 -10.38 14.81 10.63
N ASP A 193 -9.71 15.40 9.64
CA ASP A 193 -10.30 15.91 8.39
C ASP A 193 -9.85 15.05 7.21
N ILE A 194 -10.75 14.26 6.64
CA ILE A 194 -10.47 13.28 5.58
C ILE A 194 -11.13 13.75 4.27
N SER A 195 -10.32 13.87 3.20
CA SER A 195 -10.84 14.27 1.89
C SER A 195 -11.67 13.16 1.24
N LYS A 196 -11.08 11.98 1.11
CA LYS A 196 -11.72 10.88 0.38
C LYS A 196 -11.28 9.53 0.92
N ILE A 197 -12.24 8.64 1.15
CA ILE A 197 -11.95 7.24 1.47
C ILE A 197 -12.16 6.40 0.21
N TYR A 198 -11.18 5.57 -0.13
CA TYR A 198 -11.28 4.56 -1.17
C TYR A 198 -11.32 3.19 -0.52
N ILE A 199 -12.29 2.35 -0.86
CA ILE A 199 -12.38 0.96 -0.38
C ILE A 199 -12.17 0.03 -1.56
N ALA A 200 -11.09 -0.74 -1.49
CA ALA A 200 -10.64 -1.61 -2.56
C ALA A 200 -11.67 -2.69 -2.90
N ALA A 201 -11.69 -3.10 -4.17
CA ALA A 201 -12.51 -4.21 -4.63
C ALA A 201 -12.21 -5.50 -3.86
N GLY A 202 -13.26 -6.27 -3.55
CA GLY A 202 -13.17 -7.49 -2.76
C GLY A 202 -13.17 -7.29 -1.24
N SER A 203 -13.16 -6.05 -0.75
CA SER A 203 -13.37 -5.74 0.67
C SER A 203 -14.80 -6.06 1.09
N GLN A 204 -15.00 -6.54 2.31
CA GLN A 204 -16.33 -6.93 2.80
C GLN A 204 -16.52 -6.70 4.30
N ASN A 205 -17.77 -6.44 4.70
CA ASN A 205 -18.21 -6.36 6.09
C ASN A 205 -17.33 -5.39 6.90
N PHE A 206 -17.25 -4.14 6.47
CA PHE A 206 -16.35 -3.16 7.08
C PHE A 206 -17.10 -1.90 7.51
N GLU A 207 -16.81 -1.44 8.73
CA GLU A 207 -17.38 -0.22 9.30
C GLU A 207 -16.33 0.91 9.28
N VAL A 208 -16.68 2.07 8.73
CA VAL A 208 -15.93 3.32 8.92
C VAL A 208 -16.64 4.13 10.00
N GLN A 209 -16.03 4.25 11.17
CA GLN A 209 -16.59 4.96 12.31
C GLN A 209 -15.87 6.29 12.54
N LEU A 210 -16.59 7.39 12.36
CA LEU A 210 -16.11 8.75 12.60
C LEU A 210 -16.39 9.16 14.05
N SER A 211 -15.48 9.90 14.67
CA SER A 211 -15.71 10.57 15.95
C SER A 211 -15.04 11.94 15.91
N ASN A 212 -15.85 13.00 16.09
CA ASN A 212 -15.41 14.39 15.95
C ASN A 212 -14.55 14.62 14.68
N SER A 213 -14.95 14.00 13.58
CA SER A 213 -14.17 13.96 12.33
C SER A 213 -15.04 14.35 11.15
N LYS A 214 -14.39 14.78 10.07
CA LYS A 214 -15.05 15.15 8.81
C LYS A 214 -14.58 14.21 7.70
N LEU A 215 -15.52 13.77 6.88
CA LEU A 215 -15.28 12.98 5.68
C LEU A 215 -15.98 13.67 4.52
N GLN A 216 -15.25 14.09 3.48
CA GLN A 216 -15.88 14.81 2.37
C GLN A 216 -16.54 13.89 1.35
N SER A 217 -15.93 12.74 1.07
CA SER A 217 -16.49 11.76 0.16
C SER A 217 -15.90 10.39 0.45
N ALA A 218 -16.56 9.35 -0.03
CA ALA A 218 -16.00 8.01 -0.08
C ALA A 218 -16.30 7.43 -1.46
N LYS A 219 -15.50 6.45 -1.86
CA LYS A 219 -15.74 5.59 -3.00
C LYS A 219 -15.52 4.16 -2.55
N SER A 220 -16.51 3.31 -2.75
CA SER A 220 -16.44 1.92 -2.31
C SER A 220 -16.68 0.94 -3.46
N HIS A 221 -15.71 0.06 -3.67
CA HIS A 221 -15.88 -1.17 -4.46
C HIS A 221 -16.06 -2.41 -3.58
N GLY A 222 -16.23 -2.21 -2.26
CA GLY A 222 -16.48 -3.26 -1.28
C GLY A 222 -17.98 -3.60 -1.11
N LYS A 223 -18.26 -4.70 -0.41
CA LYS A 223 -19.63 -5.16 -0.09
C LYS A 223 -19.91 -5.02 1.40
N ASN A 224 -21.16 -4.71 1.78
CA ASN A 224 -21.56 -4.53 3.18
C ASN A 224 -20.66 -3.54 3.93
N ILE A 225 -20.49 -2.36 3.33
CA ILE A 225 -19.75 -1.26 3.93
C ILE A 225 -20.74 -0.34 4.65
N SER A 226 -20.45 -0.02 5.91
CA SER A 226 -21.22 0.94 6.69
C SER A 226 -20.37 2.12 7.10
N TYR A 227 -21.01 3.27 7.24
CA TYR A 227 -20.43 4.48 7.79
C TYR A 227 -21.22 4.83 9.04
N THR A 228 -20.54 5.16 10.12
CA THR A 228 -21.16 5.50 11.39
C THR A 228 -20.48 6.71 12.02
N ASN A 229 -21.20 7.41 12.89
CA ASN A 229 -20.68 8.48 13.72
C ASN A 229 -20.83 8.10 15.19
N LEU A 230 -19.74 8.18 15.95
CA LEU A 230 -19.70 8.03 17.39
C LEU A 230 -19.81 9.44 18.03
N GLY A 231 -21.00 9.73 18.56
CA GLY A 231 -21.31 10.96 19.26
C GLY A 231 -20.55 11.11 20.58
N SER A 232 -20.48 12.33 21.10
CA SER A 232 -19.86 12.63 22.41
C SER A 232 -20.60 11.99 23.58
N ASP A 233 -21.86 11.57 23.37
CA ASP A 233 -22.67 10.82 24.33
C ASP A 233 -22.40 9.30 24.30
N GLY A 234 -21.46 8.85 23.45
CA GLY A 234 -21.08 7.44 23.30
C GLY A 234 -22.02 6.64 22.41
N LYS A 235 -23.03 7.25 21.79
CA LYS A 235 -23.95 6.56 20.87
C LYS A 235 -23.36 6.51 19.46
N VAL A 236 -23.62 5.38 18.79
CA VAL A 236 -23.24 5.15 17.39
C VAL A 236 -24.47 5.36 16.53
N GLU A 237 -24.39 6.32 15.62
CA GLU A 237 -25.45 6.64 14.66
C GLU A 237 -25.00 6.28 13.24
N PRO A 238 -25.87 5.68 12.40
CA PRO A 238 -25.54 5.41 11.02
C PRO A 238 -25.40 6.71 10.21
N LEU A 239 -24.42 6.76 9.32
CA LEU A 239 -24.25 7.81 8.33
C LEU A 239 -24.73 7.31 6.96
N PRO A 240 -25.30 8.19 6.11
CA PRO A 240 -25.61 7.83 4.73
C PRO A 240 -24.32 7.50 3.97
N ASN A 241 -24.45 6.77 2.85
CA ASN A 241 -23.31 6.48 1.99
C ASN A 241 -22.67 7.80 1.50
N PRO A 242 -21.38 8.06 1.77
CA PRO A 242 -20.74 9.30 1.36
C PRO A 242 -20.59 9.49 -0.16
N GLU A 243 -20.83 8.46 -0.99
CA GLU A 243 -21.00 8.64 -2.45
C GLU A 243 -22.28 9.43 -2.78
N GLU A 244 -23.30 9.36 -1.92
CA GLU A 244 -24.60 10.03 -2.06
C GLU A 244 -24.61 11.42 -1.38
N TYR A 245 -23.54 11.76 -0.66
CA TYR A 245 -23.42 13.00 0.09
C TYR A 245 -22.33 13.91 -0.49
N LYS A 246 -22.71 15.11 -0.94
CA LYS A 246 -21.81 16.26 -1.01
C LYS A 246 -21.93 17.00 0.33
N PRO A 247 -21.06 16.76 1.33
CA PRO A 247 -21.07 17.53 2.57
C PRO A 247 -20.97 19.00 2.24
N ASP A 248 -22.01 19.73 2.66
CA ASP A 248 -22.26 21.15 2.41
C ASP A 248 -21.08 21.84 1.71
N GLY A 249 -21.14 21.78 0.37
CA GLY A 249 -20.37 22.68 -0.45
C GLY A 249 -20.61 24.07 0.13
N ARG A 250 -19.54 24.77 0.50
CA ARG A 250 -19.59 26.18 0.85
C ARG A 250 -20.61 26.81 -0.08
N LYS A 251 -21.79 27.20 0.43
CA LYS A 251 -22.71 28.02 -0.34
C LYS A 251 -21.81 29.14 -0.86
N PRO A 252 -21.63 29.31 -2.18
CA PRO A 252 -20.92 30.47 -2.65
C PRO A 252 -21.74 31.61 -2.11
N VAL A 253 -21.21 32.29 -1.09
CA VAL A 253 -21.74 33.56 -0.67
C VAL A 253 -21.57 34.38 -1.93
N LYS A 254 -22.66 34.53 -2.70
CA LYS A 254 -22.76 35.58 -3.68
C LYS A 254 -22.43 36.83 -2.87
N ARG A 255 -21.21 37.34 -3.01
CA ARG A 255 -20.94 38.73 -2.68
C ARG A 255 -21.91 39.48 -3.56
N ILE A 256 -23.05 39.85 -2.99
CA ILE A 256 -23.85 40.92 -3.52
C ILE A 256 -22.92 42.12 -3.38
N ILE A 257 -22.27 42.47 -4.48
CA ILE A 257 -21.68 43.78 -4.64
C ILE A 257 -22.89 44.71 -4.61
N LYS A 258 -23.21 45.22 -3.42
CA LYS A 258 -24.14 46.35 -3.28
C LYS A 258 -23.43 47.54 -3.90
N GLY A 259 -23.63 47.71 -5.20
CA GLY A 259 -23.45 49.00 -5.85
C GLY A 259 -24.39 49.98 -5.18
N SER A 260 -23.82 50.92 -4.45
CA SER A 260 -24.52 52.10 -3.94
C SER A 260 -25.13 52.87 -5.12
N ARG A 261 -26.45 52.99 -5.17
CA ARG A 261 -27.19 54.26 -5.38
C ARG A 261 -28.71 54.08 -5.47
N SER A 262 -29.36 54.81 -4.55
CA SER A 262 -30.61 55.57 -4.66
C SER A 262 -31.98 54.90 -4.91
N ASN A 263 -32.83 55.11 -3.89
CA ASN A 263 -34.23 55.55 -3.88
C ASN A 263 -35.34 54.68 -4.46
N GLY A 264 -36.34 54.39 -3.62
CA GLY A 264 -37.69 54.00 -4.04
C GLY A 264 -38.44 53.20 -2.98
N SER A 265 -39.29 53.87 -2.21
CA SER A 265 -40.25 53.31 -1.25
C SER A 265 -41.23 52.32 -1.90
N SER A 266 -41.57 51.22 -1.22
CA SER A 266 -42.92 50.94 -0.69
C SER A 266 -43.19 49.43 -0.51
N ASP A 267 -43.91 49.14 0.56
CA ASP A 267 -44.43 47.86 1.05
C ASP A 267 -45.13 46.97 0.00
N SER A 268 -45.06 45.65 0.18
CA SER A 268 -46.25 44.85 0.57
C SER A 268 -46.01 43.33 0.54
N TYR A 269 -46.75 42.69 1.44
CA TYR A 269 -46.93 41.26 1.69
C TYR A 269 -47.78 40.56 0.61
N PHE A 270 -47.84 39.21 0.73
CA PHE A 270 -48.62 38.21 -0.04
C PHE A 270 -47.94 37.73 -1.33
N GLY A 271 -47.83 36.43 -1.64
CA GLY A 271 -48.56 35.24 -1.18
C GLY A 271 -49.07 34.50 -2.42
N GLY A 272 -48.89 33.17 -2.48
CA GLY A 272 -49.69 32.29 -3.36
C GLY A 272 -49.01 31.70 -4.59
N ASN A 273 -48.49 30.48 -4.40
CA ASN A 273 -48.79 29.25 -5.14
C ASN A 273 -49.14 29.20 -6.64
N ASN A 274 -48.59 28.13 -7.22
CA ASN A 274 -49.14 27.20 -8.23
C ASN A 274 -48.68 27.31 -9.69
N GLN A 275 -47.90 26.29 -10.06
CA GLN A 275 -48.13 25.35 -11.15
C GLN A 275 -48.64 25.91 -12.49
N LYS A 276 -47.84 25.71 -13.54
CA LYS A 276 -48.20 24.76 -14.60
C LYS A 276 -47.04 24.43 -15.54
N GLU A 277 -47.09 23.17 -15.95
CA GLU A 277 -46.23 22.48 -16.91
C GLU A 277 -46.33 23.00 -18.36
N ASN A 278 -45.38 22.45 -19.13
CA ASN A 278 -45.35 22.10 -20.55
C ASN A 278 -44.51 23.04 -21.42
N LYS A 279 -43.35 22.62 -21.97
CA LYS A 279 -43.02 21.51 -22.89
C LYS A 279 -43.23 21.91 -24.37
N ALA A 280 -42.21 21.59 -25.18
CA ALA A 280 -42.07 21.76 -26.64
C ALA A 280 -41.81 23.21 -27.10
N GLN A 281 -41.04 23.52 -28.16
CA GLN A 281 -40.49 22.79 -29.30
C GLN A 281 -39.33 23.65 -29.87
N SER A 282 -38.20 23.06 -30.31
CA SER A 282 -37.76 22.96 -31.73
C SER A 282 -37.68 24.28 -32.50
N ASP A 283 -36.49 24.55 -33.08
CA ASP A 283 -36.19 24.70 -34.53
C ASP A 283 -34.67 25.04 -34.64
N LYS A 284 -33.78 24.25 -35.29
CA LYS A 284 -33.51 24.09 -36.75
C LYS A 284 -33.55 25.44 -37.48
N GLU A 285 -32.61 25.89 -38.30
CA GLU A 285 -31.42 25.47 -39.07
C GLU A 285 -30.55 26.77 -39.18
N THR A 286 -29.34 26.91 -39.73
CA THR A 286 -28.72 26.36 -40.95
C THR A 286 -27.25 26.83 -40.95
N GLU A 287 -26.35 25.98 -41.48
CA GLU A 287 -25.21 26.24 -42.41
C GLU A 287 -24.37 27.55 -42.29
N GLU A 288 -23.05 27.57 -42.50
CA GLU A 288 -22.27 26.90 -43.54
C GLU A 288 -20.74 26.93 -43.24
N LYS A 289 -20.03 26.06 -43.98
CA LYS A 289 -18.59 25.78 -44.14
C LYS A 289 -17.67 27.02 -44.24
N VAL A 290 -16.34 26.92 -44.06
CA VAL A 290 -15.38 26.49 -45.11
C VAL A 290 -13.95 26.27 -44.54
N ILE A 291 -13.33 25.19 -45.03
CA ILE A 291 -11.93 24.74 -44.93
C ILE A 291 -11.05 25.54 -45.94
N PRO A 292 -9.72 25.59 -45.78
CA PRO A 292 -8.91 25.18 -46.95
C PRO A 292 -7.86 24.11 -46.65
N GLN A 293 -7.79 23.13 -47.57
CA GLN A 293 -6.67 22.23 -47.85
C GLN A 293 -6.06 22.64 -49.19
N ASP A 294 -4.73 22.56 -49.33
CA ASP A 294 -4.01 21.77 -50.35
C ASP A 294 -2.50 21.83 -50.01
N LYS A 295 -1.82 20.69 -49.76
CA LYS A 295 -1.03 19.82 -50.69
C LYS A 295 0.26 20.50 -51.19
N ASP A 296 1.43 19.87 -51.18
CA ASP A 296 1.70 18.60 -51.87
C ASP A 296 3.01 17.89 -51.44
N THR A 297 2.97 16.55 -51.58
CA THR A 297 4.01 15.54 -51.92
C THR A 297 5.49 15.58 -51.43
N ALA A 298 5.95 14.47 -50.83
CA ALA A 298 6.92 13.51 -51.42
C ALA A 298 7.35 12.38 -50.45
N LYS A 299 7.44 11.15 -50.97
CA LYS A 299 8.03 9.92 -50.39
C LYS A 299 9.26 9.56 -51.26
N PRO A 300 10.30 8.88 -50.75
CA PRO A 300 10.54 7.47 -51.17
C PRO A 300 11.19 6.63 -50.03
N GLU A 301 10.81 5.37 -49.77
CA GLU A 301 11.17 4.07 -50.38
C GLU A 301 12.01 3.20 -49.43
N GLU A 302 11.72 1.91 -49.45
CA GLU A 302 12.39 0.81 -48.76
C GLU A 302 13.77 0.50 -49.38
N LYS A 303 14.71 -0.01 -48.57
CA LYS A 303 15.68 -1.03 -49.04
C LYS A 303 15.91 -2.12 -47.99
N LYS A 304 15.67 -3.36 -48.42
CA LYS A 304 16.24 -4.61 -47.90
C LYS A 304 17.76 -4.60 -48.00
N GLY A 305 18.41 -5.30 -47.07
CA GLY A 305 19.78 -5.78 -47.15
C GLY A 305 20.03 -6.87 -46.11
N THR A 306 19.99 -8.13 -46.57
CA THR A 306 20.44 -9.36 -45.90
C THR A 306 21.96 -9.49 -45.88
N GLU A 307 22.46 -10.32 -44.95
CA GLU A 307 23.74 -11.07 -44.87
C GLU A 307 24.58 -10.72 -43.63
N ASN A 308 25.35 -11.61 -43.02
CA ASN A 308 25.24 -13.02 -42.65
C ASN A 308 26.49 -13.32 -41.78
N ILE A 309 26.37 -14.23 -40.81
CA ILE A 309 27.44 -15.08 -40.23
C ILE A 309 28.50 -14.43 -39.31
N ALA A 310 28.51 -14.83 -38.03
CA ALA A 310 29.53 -15.75 -37.51
C ALA A 310 29.24 -16.18 -36.06
N GLU A 311 29.07 -17.48 -35.89
CA GLU A 311 29.18 -18.20 -34.61
C GLU A 311 30.58 -18.02 -34.00
N ASN A 312 30.65 -17.89 -32.67
CA ASN A 312 31.67 -18.63 -31.94
C ASN A 312 31.27 -18.90 -30.48
N LYS A 313 31.15 -20.18 -30.14
CA LYS A 313 31.18 -20.71 -28.77
C LYS A 313 32.55 -20.42 -28.16
N LYS A 314 32.59 -20.02 -26.88
CA LYS A 314 33.41 -20.71 -25.86
C LYS A 314 33.14 -20.20 -24.45
N THR A 315 32.84 -21.16 -23.60
CA THR A 315 33.01 -21.22 -22.15
C THR A 315 34.39 -20.73 -21.73
N GLN A 316 34.50 -19.98 -20.62
CA GLN A 316 35.51 -20.22 -19.60
C GLN A 316 35.27 -19.37 -18.34
N SER A 317 35.41 -20.06 -17.22
CA SER A 317 35.41 -19.61 -15.85
C SER A 317 36.66 -18.80 -15.51
N GLU A 318 36.58 -18.10 -14.37
CA GLU A 318 37.63 -17.96 -13.34
C GLU A 318 38.15 -16.54 -13.01
N VAL A 319 38.31 -16.35 -11.70
CA VAL A 319 39.15 -15.41 -10.93
C VAL A 319 38.56 -14.06 -10.49
N LEU A 320 38.20 -14.03 -9.19
CA LEU A 320 38.14 -12.85 -8.31
C LEU A 320 39.55 -12.45 -7.81
N PRO A 321 39.84 -11.16 -7.59
CA PRO A 321 41.00 -10.74 -6.79
C PRO A 321 40.66 -10.66 -5.29
N LYS A 322 41.56 -11.21 -4.45
CA LYS A 322 41.67 -11.00 -2.99
C LYS A 322 42.36 -9.67 -2.67
N VAL A 323 41.97 -8.98 -1.59
CA VAL A 323 42.91 -8.30 -0.66
C VAL A 323 42.34 -8.27 0.79
N ASN A 324 43.09 -8.97 1.67
CA ASN A 324 43.49 -8.79 3.08
C ASN A 324 42.51 -8.57 4.26
N GLU A 325 42.35 -9.67 5.00
CA GLU A 325 42.68 -9.95 6.43
C GLU A 325 42.74 -8.85 7.50
N GLY A 326 42.01 -9.13 8.60
CA GLY A 326 42.25 -8.68 9.96
C GLY A 326 41.30 -9.38 10.94
N THR A 327 41.70 -10.53 11.49
CA THR A 327 40.99 -11.29 12.56
C THR A 327 41.55 -10.91 13.94
N PRO A 328 40.75 -10.97 15.03
CA PRO A 328 40.73 -12.16 15.93
C PRO A 328 39.32 -12.40 16.55
N ASN A 329 38.89 -13.54 17.09
CA ASN A 329 39.45 -14.81 17.53
C ASN A 329 38.27 -15.84 17.55
N GLU A 330 38.41 -16.99 16.90
CA GLU A 330 37.41 -18.07 16.90
C GLU A 330 37.52 -18.92 18.19
N GLY A 331 36.41 -19.02 18.94
CA GLY A 331 36.16 -20.09 19.90
C GLY A 331 35.46 -21.26 19.20
N LYS A 332 36.19 -22.38 19.06
CA LYS A 332 35.77 -23.76 18.75
C LYS A 332 34.41 -23.98 18.06
N LYS A 333 34.48 -24.32 16.76
CA LYS A 333 33.44 -25.00 15.98
C LYS A 333 33.22 -26.42 16.50
N ASN A 334 32.01 -26.70 17.02
CA ASN A 334 31.50 -28.06 17.15
C ASN A 334 30.59 -28.37 15.95
N SER A 335 31.08 -29.26 15.10
CA SER A 335 30.41 -29.83 13.93
C SER A 335 29.32 -30.82 14.37
N ALA A 336 28.15 -30.31 14.74
CA ALA A 336 26.89 -31.08 14.85
C ALA A 336 25.62 -30.19 14.83
N ALA A 337 25.76 -28.88 14.59
CA ALA A 337 24.66 -27.91 14.59
C ALA A 337 24.31 -27.39 13.18
N GLU A 338 24.87 -28.01 12.14
CA GLU A 338 24.59 -27.64 10.76
C GLU A 338 23.24 -28.25 10.36
N ASN A 339 22.28 -27.39 9.99
CA ASN A 339 20.94 -27.70 9.48
C ASN A 339 19.78 -27.77 10.50
N LEU A 340 19.85 -27.06 11.63
CA LEU A 340 18.63 -26.74 12.38
C LEU A 340 18.06 -25.41 11.89
N SER A 341 16.74 -25.38 11.66
CA SER A 341 16.07 -24.19 11.14
C SER A 341 16.26 -23.01 12.09
N GLU A 342 16.49 -21.83 11.53
CA GLU A 342 16.42 -20.56 12.27
C GLU A 342 15.12 -19.81 11.98
N ASP A 343 14.14 -20.45 11.33
CA ASP A 343 12.94 -19.76 10.84
C ASP A 343 11.85 -19.62 11.91
N PHE A 344 12.01 -20.32 13.04
CA PHE A 344 11.04 -20.38 14.12
C PHE A 344 11.59 -19.79 15.42
N ILE A 345 10.69 -19.35 16.28
CA ILE A 345 10.99 -18.79 17.60
C ILE A 345 9.95 -19.24 18.63
N VAL A 346 10.40 -19.35 19.88
CA VAL A 346 9.50 -19.53 21.02
C VAL A 346 9.01 -18.16 21.48
N LEU A 347 7.69 -17.98 21.52
CA LEU A 347 7.03 -16.77 21.97
C LEU A 347 6.61 -16.95 23.44
N ASN A 348 7.31 -16.27 24.35
CA ASN A 348 6.96 -16.20 25.77
C ASN A 348 7.34 -14.83 26.35
N GLU A 349 7.06 -14.61 27.64
CA GLU A 349 7.35 -13.35 28.34
C GLU A 349 8.84 -13.00 28.46
N HIS A 350 9.72 -13.97 28.25
CA HIS A 350 11.18 -13.78 28.30
C HIS A 350 11.78 -13.46 26.93
N LEU A 351 10.95 -13.36 25.87
CA LEU A 351 11.42 -13.02 24.53
C LEU A 351 11.65 -11.52 24.37
N TYR A 352 12.87 -11.14 23.98
CA TYR A 352 13.25 -9.75 23.72
C TYR A 352 13.23 -9.42 22.22
N ALA A 353 13.26 -8.12 21.90
CA ALA A 353 13.23 -7.60 20.53
C ALA A 353 14.39 -8.12 19.64
N ASP A 354 15.52 -8.49 20.23
CA ASP A 354 16.67 -9.10 19.54
C ASP A 354 16.48 -10.60 19.25
N LYS A 355 15.30 -11.15 19.54
CA LYS A 355 14.90 -12.54 19.29
C LYS A 355 15.63 -13.56 20.17
N THR A 356 16.12 -13.11 21.33
CA THR A 356 16.71 -13.97 22.36
C THR A 356 15.76 -14.12 23.55
N LEU A 357 15.78 -15.29 24.19
CA LEU A 357 15.11 -15.46 25.47
C LEU A 357 16.08 -15.04 26.57
N LYS A 358 15.74 -14.00 27.35
CA LYS A 358 16.61 -13.52 28.43
C LYS A 358 16.00 -13.79 29.80
N TYR A 359 16.79 -14.44 30.65
CA TYR A 359 16.43 -14.80 32.01
C TYR A 359 17.39 -14.14 33.00
N LYS A 360 16.91 -13.88 34.23
CA LYS A 360 17.75 -13.44 35.34
C LYS A 360 18.13 -14.65 36.17
N ALA A 361 19.42 -14.90 36.40
CA ALA A 361 19.90 -16.08 37.15
C ALA A 361 19.24 -16.19 38.54
N VAL A 362 19.01 -15.05 39.19
CA VAL A 362 18.38 -14.96 40.53
C VAL A 362 16.93 -15.49 40.58
N ASN A 363 16.24 -15.53 39.45
CA ASN A 363 14.85 -15.98 39.36
C ASN A 363 14.72 -17.44 38.91
N GLY A 364 15.85 -18.10 38.60
CA GLY A 364 15.85 -19.40 37.95
C GLY A 364 15.43 -19.34 36.48
N VAL A 365 15.52 -20.48 35.79
CA VAL A 365 15.07 -20.64 34.41
C VAL A 365 14.07 -21.79 34.35
N THR A 366 12.86 -21.51 33.87
CA THR A 366 11.86 -22.53 33.57
C THR A 366 11.64 -22.59 32.07
N LEU A 367 11.99 -23.73 31.48
CA LEU A 367 11.69 -24.04 30.08
C LEU A 367 10.40 -24.84 30.05
N GLU A 368 9.32 -24.26 29.52
CA GLU A 368 8.02 -24.93 29.45
C GLU A 368 8.07 -26.13 28.50
N ASP A 369 7.40 -27.23 28.89
CA ASP A 369 7.18 -28.40 28.04
C ASP A 369 6.15 -28.12 26.93
N LYS A 370 5.43 -27.00 27.01
CA LYS A 370 4.52 -26.49 25.99
C LYS A 370 4.90 -25.07 25.60
N ALA A 371 5.09 -24.81 24.32
CA ALA A 371 5.49 -23.49 23.83
C ALA A 371 4.61 -23.00 22.69
N LEU A 372 4.35 -21.69 22.68
CA LEU A 372 3.81 -21.03 21.51
C LEU A 372 4.95 -20.82 20.51
N ILE A 373 4.85 -21.42 19.33
CA ILE A 373 5.88 -21.34 18.30
C ILE A 373 5.40 -20.39 17.21
N GLY A 374 6.23 -19.42 16.86
CA GLY A 374 5.97 -18.49 15.77
C GLY A 374 7.10 -18.45 14.76
N LEU A 375 6.85 -17.80 13.62
CA LEU A 375 7.88 -17.50 12.63
C LEU A 375 8.82 -16.42 13.20
N LYS A 376 10.14 -16.67 13.21
CA LYS A 376 11.15 -15.76 13.77
C LYS A 376 11.15 -14.38 13.10
N LEU A 377 10.77 -14.30 11.83
CA LEU A 377 10.77 -13.04 11.08
C LEU A 377 9.54 -12.17 11.38
N SER A 378 8.34 -12.75 11.47
CA SER A 378 7.08 -12.01 11.57
C SER A 378 6.41 -12.10 12.94
N GLY A 379 6.76 -13.09 13.77
CA GLY A 379 6.05 -13.41 15.01
C GLY A 379 4.70 -14.11 14.79
N GLU A 380 4.31 -14.36 13.54
CA GLU A 380 3.07 -15.06 13.22
C GLU A 380 3.05 -16.45 13.86
N ASN A 381 1.93 -16.79 14.47
CA ASN A 381 1.68 -18.04 15.16
C ASN A 381 0.18 -18.35 15.07
N ASN A 382 -0.21 -19.55 15.47
CA ASN A 382 -1.61 -20.00 15.43
C ASN A 382 -2.34 -19.83 16.79
N GLY A 383 -1.72 -19.17 17.77
CA GLY A 383 -2.25 -19.01 19.12
C GLY A 383 -2.27 -20.30 19.97
N VAL A 384 -1.77 -21.43 19.46
CA VAL A 384 -1.81 -22.73 20.15
C VAL A 384 -0.43 -23.09 20.69
N LYS A 385 -0.35 -23.39 21.99
CA LYS A 385 0.88 -23.96 22.59
C LYS A 385 1.02 -25.44 22.20
N LEU A 386 2.14 -25.81 21.58
CA LEU A 386 2.48 -27.18 21.20
C LEU A 386 3.40 -27.81 22.25
N ASN A 387 3.34 -29.13 22.40
CA ASN A 387 4.31 -29.84 23.22
C ASN A 387 5.68 -29.76 22.54
N VAL A 388 6.71 -29.41 23.30
CA VAL A 388 8.06 -29.21 22.81
C VAL A 388 9.08 -30.00 23.61
N LYS A 389 10.17 -30.37 22.94
CA LYS A 389 11.33 -30.98 23.56
C LYS A 389 12.54 -30.06 23.41
N TRP A 390 13.15 -29.72 24.54
CA TRP A 390 14.40 -28.95 24.61
C TRP A 390 15.60 -29.92 24.62
N GLU A 391 16.58 -29.67 23.75
CA GLU A 391 17.78 -30.50 23.60
C GLU A 391 19.03 -29.63 23.43
N GLY A 392 20.18 -30.12 23.91
CA GLY A 392 21.47 -29.44 23.75
C GLY A 392 22.44 -29.73 24.88
N GLU A 393 23.75 -29.64 24.61
CA GLU A 393 24.81 -29.91 25.59
C GLU A 393 24.72 -28.98 26.82
N SER A 394 24.29 -27.73 26.59
CA SER A 394 24.13 -26.72 27.64
C SER A 394 22.76 -26.76 28.35
N LEU A 395 21.87 -27.72 28.06
CA LEU A 395 20.52 -27.75 28.65
C LEU A 395 20.56 -27.79 30.18
N ASN A 396 21.46 -28.57 30.77
CA ASN A 396 21.61 -28.64 32.22
C ASN A 396 22.15 -27.34 32.82
N GLN A 397 23.04 -26.63 32.11
CA GLN A 397 23.57 -25.34 32.54
C GLN A 397 22.46 -24.28 32.56
N VAL A 398 21.62 -24.27 31.51
CA VAL A 398 20.43 -23.40 31.41
C VAL A 398 19.43 -23.70 32.53
N LYS A 399 19.09 -24.98 32.77
CA LYS A 399 18.17 -25.38 33.86
C LYS A 399 18.69 -25.02 35.25
N ASN A 400 20.00 -25.02 35.45
CA ASN A 400 20.65 -24.60 36.69
C ASN A 400 20.86 -23.07 36.78
N ALA A 401 20.29 -22.30 35.85
CA ALA A 401 20.38 -20.84 35.80
C ALA A 401 21.82 -20.29 35.82
N GLN A 402 22.77 -21.04 35.22
CA GLN A 402 24.15 -20.58 35.11
C GLN A 402 24.22 -19.40 34.14
N LYS A 403 24.94 -18.33 34.53
CA LYS A 403 25.09 -17.14 33.69
C LYS A 403 25.87 -17.47 32.41
N GLY A 404 25.39 -16.96 31.28
CA GLY A 404 26.03 -17.16 29.99
C GLY A 404 25.07 -17.07 28.82
N GLU A 405 25.62 -17.29 27.62
CA GLU A 405 24.87 -17.36 26.37
C GLU A 405 24.83 -18.80 25.86
N TYR A 406 23.64 -19.27 25.50
CA TYR A 406 23.40 -20.65 25.14
C TYR A 406 22.58 -20.76 23.86
N ARG A 407 22.77 -21.87 23.14
CA ARG A 407 21.95 -22.26 22.00
C ARG A 407 21.36 -23.64 22.28
N LEU A 408 20.04 -23.71 22.36
CA LEU A 408 19.32 -24.97 22.54
C LEU A 408 18.49 -25.28 21.29
N ALA A 409 18.37 -26.55 20.96
CA ALA A 409 17.44 -27.03 19.95
C ALA A 409 16.06 -27.26 20.59
N VAL A 410 15.02 -26.81 19.90
CA VAL A 410 13.62 -27.03 20.27
C VAL A 410 12.96 -27.82 19.16
N SER A 411 12.32 -28.93 19.50
CA SER A 411 11.54 -29.75 18.56
C SER A 411 10.06 -29.72 18.95
N SER A 412 9.15 -29.47 18.01
CA SER A 412 7.73 -29.69 18.24
C SER A 412 7.39 -31.18 18.17
N LEU A 413 6.55 -31.66 19.09
CA LEU A 413 6.09 -33.05 19.07
C LEU A 413 4.88 -33.25 18.16
N GLU A 414 4.12 -32.18 17.91
CA GLU A 414 3.04 -32.09 16.93
C GLU A 414 3.43 -31.24 15.70
N ASP A 415 2.62 -31.35 14.65
CA ASP A 415 2.73 -30.53 13.45
C ASP A 415 2.40 -29.07 13.74
N LEU A 416 3.30 -28.17 13.30
CA LEU A 416 3.08 -26.74 13.39
C LEU A 416 2.31 -26.25 12.16
N VAL A 417 1.08 -25.79 12.36
CA VAL A 417 0.26 -25.17 11.31
C VAL A 417 0.09 -23.69 11.60
N ILE A 418 0.56 -22.81 10.73
CA ILE A 418 0.39 -21.35 10.83
C ILE A 418 -0.21 -20.84 9.51
N ASN A 419 -1.28 -20.05 9.58
CA ASN A 419 -1.93 -19.47 8.40
C ASN A 419 -2.28 -20.50 7.30
N ASN A 420 -2.88 -21.62 7.69
CA ASN A 420 -3.25 -22.75 6.82
C ASN A 420 -2.07 -23.43 6.09
N LYS A 421 -0.83 -23.10 6.46
CA LYS A 421 0.37 -23.81 6.01
C LYS A 421 0.87 -24.74 7.10
N ASN A 422 0.95 -26.04 6.79
CA ASN A 422 1.55 -27.03 7.67
C ASN A 422 3.07 -27.07 7.45
N TYR A 423 3.84 -26.77 8.50
CA TYR A 423 5.30 -26.82 8.55
C TYR A 423 5.82 -28.18 9.07
N GLY A 424 4.92 -29.10 9.37
CA GLY A 424 5.23 -30.40 9.98
C GLY A 424 5.78 -30.24 11.39
N LYS A 425 6.43 -31.29 11.88
CA LYS A 425 7.20 -31.22 13.13
C LYS A 425 8.48 -30.43 12.89
N VAL A 426 8.61 -29.29 13.56
CA VAL A 426 9.71 -28.37 13.35
C VAL A 426 10.81 -28.61 14.38
N LYS A 427 12.07 -28.44 13.97
CA LYS A 427 13.24 -28.44 14.85
C LYS A 427 14.11 -27.23 14.57
N PHE A 428 14.32 -26.39 15.58
CA PHE A 428 14.95 -25.08 15.40
C PHE A 428 15.81 -24.65 16.58
N ILE A 429 16.64 -23.62 16.37
CA ILE A 429 17.57 -23.10 17.40
C ILE A 429 16.95 -21.92 18.13
N VAL A 430 16.97 -21.97 19.46
CA VAL A 430 16.65 -20.86 20.36
C VAL A 430 17.91 -20.37 21.04
N LYS A 431 18.14 -19.05 20.98
CA LYS A 431 19.22 -18.37 21.71
C LYS A 431 18.71 -17.95 23.08
N ILE A 432 19.44 -18.30 24.14
CA ILE A 432 19.09 -18.01 25.52
C ILE A 432 20.25 -17.25 26.16
N ILE A 433 19.94 -16.16 26.85
CA ILE A 433 20.92 -15.39 27.65
C ILE A 433 20.45 -15.44 29.10
N ILE A 434 21.38 -15.77 30.00
CA ILE A 434 21.13 -15.76 31.44
C ILE A 434 22.06 -14.72 32.08
N GLU A 435 21.46 -13.67 32.64
CA GLU A 435 22.14 -12.49 33.21
C GLU A 435 22.22 -12.48 34.74
#